data_AF-A0A2G9RR06-F1
#
_entry.id   AF-A0A2G9RR06-F1
#
_cell.length_a   1.000
_cell.length_b   1.000
_cell.length_c   1.000
_cell.angle_alpha   90.00
_cell.angle_beta   90.00
_cell.angle_gamma   90.00
#
_symmetry.space_group_name_H-M   'P 1'
#
loop_
_entity.id
_entity.type
_entity.pdbx_description
1 polymer ?
#
loop_
_entity_poly.entity_id
_entity_poly.type
_entity_poly.pdbx_seq_one_letter_code
_entity_poly.pdbx_strand_id
1 'polypeptide(L)'
;MTTTSGLNGDINVSLWPLQNGILNFCGFKVLEPQISYGVAHVPQEARVEILKSWEKRLETIWDEKPIKFLPLQDFEGFSGGFSLKKEVEESLRESKYAPTVGQNLGKPLPPDSQVKA
;
A
#
# COMPACT_ATOMS: atom_id res chain seq x y z
N MET A 1 -4.29 11.11 13.25
CA MET A 1 -3.32 12.04 12.63
C MET A 1 -3.15 11.74 11.14
N THR A 2 -2.97 10.47 10.77
CA THR A 2 -2.77 10.01 9.38
C THR A 2 -4.02 9.33 8.77
N THR A 3 -5.21 9.79 9.16
CA THR A 3 -6.49 9.38 8.56
C THR A 3 -6.81 10.27 7.36
N THR A 4 -7.79 9.92 6.54
CA THR A 4 -8.21 10.72 5.36
C THR A 4 -8.63 12.15 5.71
N SER A 5 -9.15 12.38 6.92
CA SER A 5 -9.49 13.69 7.49
C SER A 5 -8.48 14.20 8.53
N GLY A 6 -7.37 13.48 8.72
CA GLY A 6 -6.35 13.80 9.72
C GLY A 6 -5.37 14.86 9.23
N LEU A 7 -4.72 15.55 10.17
CA LEU A 7 -3.77 16.64 9.87
C LEU A 7 -2.67 16.24 8.87
N ASN A 8 -2.16 15.00 8.94
CA ASN A 8 -1.08 14.53 8.08
C ASN A 8 -1.58 13.88 6.78
N GLY A 9 -2.90 13.83 6.57
CA GLY A 9 -3.51 13.16 5.44
C GLY A 9 -3.46 11.63 5.50
N ASP A 10 -3.96 11.00 4.44
CA ASP A 10 -4.07 9.56 4.32
C ASP A 10 -2.70 8.86 4.31
N ILE A 11 -2.48 7.94 5.25
CA ILE A 11 -1.26 7.14 5.36
C ILE A 11 -0.93 6.37 4.07
N ASN A 12 -1.94 5.96 3.30
CA ASN A 12 -1.73 5.23 2.05
C ASN A 12 -0.91 6.07 1.04
N VAL A 13 -1.13 7.38 1.03
CA VAL A 13 -0.38 8.31 0.17
C VAL A 13 1.07 8.45 0.63
N SER A 14 1.30 8.52 1.94
CA SER A 14 2.66 8.63 2.49
C SER A 14 3.52 7.39 2.27
N LEU A 15 2.92 6.20 2.28
CA LEU A 15 3.63 4.93 2.13
C LEU A 15 3.96 4.59 0.67
N TRP A 16 3.15 5.06 -0.28
CA TRP A 16 3.29 4.70 -1.69
C TRP A 16 4.69 4.90 -2.29
N PRO A 17 5.39 6.04 -2.10
CA PRO A 17 6.71 6.24 -2.70
C PRO A 17 7.76 5.22 -2.22
N LEU A 18 7.69 4.81 -0.95
CA LEU A 18 8.60 3.80 -0.40
C LEU A 18 8.20 2.39 -0.87
N GLN A 19 6.93 2.03 -0.70
CA GLN A 19 6.45 0.68 -0.98
C GLN A 19 6.48 0.38 -2.48
N ASN A 20 5.95 1.26 -3.33
CA ASN A 20 5.96 1.04 -4.77
C ASN A 20 7.27 1.53 -5.43
N GLY A 21 7.68 2.76 -5.12
CA GLY A 21 8.78 3.43 -5.82
C GLY A 21 10.18 2.90 -5.49
N ILE A 22 10.35 2.19 -4.38
CA ILE A 22 11.64 1.63 -3.95
C ILE A 22 11.55 0.11 -3.84
N LEU A 23 10.65 -0.41 -2.98
CA LEU A 23 10.62 -1.85 -2.70
C LEU A 23 10.06 -2.66 -3.87
N ASN A 24 8.83 -2.39 -4.29
CA ASN A 24 8.21 -3.10 -5.42
C ASN A 24 9.01 -2.90 -6.72
N PHE A 25 9.55 -1.69 -6.94
CA PHE A 25 10.45 -1.40 -8.07
C PHE A 25 11.65 -2.36 -8.12
N CYS A 26 12.24 -2.69 -6.97
CA CYS A 26 13.33 -3.65 -6.86
C CYS A 26 12.87 -5.13 -6.88
N GLY A 27 11.58 -5.41 -7.09
CA GLY A 27 11.03 -6.76 -7.16
C GLY A 27 10.63 -7.37 -5.81
N PHE A 28 10.61 -6.59 -4.72
CA PHE A 28 10.15 -7.09 -3.43
C PHE A 28 8.64 -7.34 -3.42
N LYS A 29 8.24 -8.46 -2.83
CA LYS A 29 6.84 -8.68 -2.39
C LYS A 29 6.63 -7.91 -1.09
N VAL A 30 6.00 -6.74 -1.18
CA VAL A 30 5.77 -5.87 -0.02
C VAL A 30 4.62 -6.44 0.82
N LEU A 31 4.86 -6.71 2.10
CA LEU A 31 3.83 -7.15 3.06
C LEU A 31 3.11 -5.94 3.68
N GLU A 32 2.03 -6.21 4.43
CA GLU A 32 1.38 -5.15 5.22
C GLU A 32 2.39 -4.46 6.17
N PRO A 33 2.46 -3.13 6.21
CA PRO A 33 3.36 -2.43 7.12
C PRO A 33 2.91 -2.63 8.57
N GLN A 34 3.86 -2.88 9.48
CA GLN A 34 3.61 -2.80 10.92
C GLN A 34 3.61 -1.33 11.33
N ILE A 35 2.45 -0.74 11.61
CA ILE A 35 2.34 0.66 12.01
C ILE A 35 1.89 0.78 13.47
N SER A 36 2.78 1.28 14.32
CA SER A 36 2.47 1.60 15.71
C SER A 36 2.37 3.11 15.89
N TYR A 37 1.15 3.62 16.02
CA TYR A 37 0.90 5.06 16.13
C TYR A 37 1.14 5.58 17.54
N GLY A 38 1.74 6.77 17.66
CA GLY A 38 1.80 7.53 18.91
C GLY A 38 2.50 6.80 20.06
N VAL A 39 3.51 5.96 19.78
CA VAL A 39 4.16 5.07 20.77
C VAL A 39 4.68 5.81 22.01
N ALA A 40 5.13 7.06 21.85
CA ALA A 40 5.58 7.90 22.98
C ALA A 40 4.45 8.31 23.94
N HIS A 41 3.19 8.16 23.53
CA HIS A 41 1.99 8.59 24.27
C HIS A 41 1.12 7.44 24.75
N VAL A 42 1.52 6.18 24.53
CA VAL A 42 0.80 5.02 25.06
C VAL A 42 1.42 4.52 26.38
N PRO A 43 0.64 3.94 27.30
CA PRO A 43 1.15 3.35 28.55
C PRO A 43 2.19 2.24 28.33
N GLN A 44 2.94 1.90 29.38
CA GLN A 44 3.95 0.85 29.32
C GLN A 44 3.36 -0.49 28.90
N GLU A 45 2.18 -0.82 29.42
CA GLU A 45 1.46 -2.06 29.16
C GLU A 45 1.11 -2.16 27.67
N ALA A 46 0.64 -1.07 27.07
CA ALA A 46 0.34 -1.02 25.64
C ALA A 46 1.60 -1.19 24.78
N ARG A 47 2.75 -0.64 25.19
CA ARG A 47 4.02 -0.87 24.49
C ARG A 47 4.44 -2.33 24.53
N VAL A 48 4.25 -3.01 25.67
CA VAL A 48 4.52 -4.44 25.80
C VAL A 48 3.63 -5.26 24.85
N GLU A 49 2.34 -4.92 24.74
CA GLU A 49 1.44 -5.61 23.80
C GLU A 49 1.78 -5.34 22.33
N ILE A 50 2.26 -4.14 21.97
CA ILE A 50 2.78 -3.84 20.63
C ILE A 50 3.95 -4.78 20.28
N LEU A 51 4.90 -4.96 21.22
CA LEU A 51 6.05 -5.85 21.02
C LEU A 51 5.62 -7.31 20.87
N LYS A 52 4.73 -7.79 21.74
CA LYS A 52 4.19 -9.17 21.65
C LYS A 52 3.42 -9.40 20.36
N SER A 53 2.60 -8.45 19.93
CA SER A 53 1.87 -8.53 18.65
C SER A 53 2.83 -8.61 17.47
N TRP A 54 3.92 -7.84 17.50
CA TRP A 54 4.96 -7.90 16.47
C TRP A 54 5.68 -9.25 16.44
N GLU A 55 6.11 -9.75 17.60
CA GLU A 55 6.71 -11.10 17.72
C GLU A 55 5.76 -12.17 17.19
N LYS A 56 4.49 -12.11 17.57
CA LYS A 56 3.48 -13.07 17.15
C LYS A 56 3.27 -13.08 15.64
N ARG A 57 3.27 -11.91 15.01
CA ARG A 57 3.18 -11.78 13.54
C ARG A 57 4.37 -12.45 12.86
N LEU A 58 5.58 -12.21 13.37
CA LEU A 58 6.81 -12.75 12.80
C LEU A 58 6.86 -14.28 12.77
N GLU A 59 6.11 -14.97 13.64
CA GLU A 59 6.00 -16.44 13.62
C GLU A 59 5.44 -17.00 12.31
N THR A 60 4.61 -16.23 11.59
CA THR A 60 3.92 -16.68 10.36
C THR A 60 4.06 -15.69 9.19
N ILE A 61 4.96 -14.71 9.32
CA ILE A 61 5.07 -13.59 8.37
C ILE A 61 5.37 -14.03 6.93
N TRP A 62 6.02 -15.17 6.75
CA TRP A 62 6.36 -15.68 5.41
C TRP A 62 5.16 -16.23 4.64
N ASP A 63 4.07 -16.55 5.34
CA ASP A 63 2.82 -17.05 4.75
C ASP A 63 1.83 -15.91 4.43
N GLU A 64 2.15 -14.67 4.83
CA GLU A 64 1.30 -13.51 4.56
C GLU A 64 1.22 -13.20 3.06
N LYS A 65 0.05 -12.72 2.64
CA LYS A 65 -0.14 -12.22 1.28
C LYS A 65 0.45 -10.81 1.18
N PRO A 66 1.23 -10.51 0.13
CA PRO A 66 1.72 -9.16 -0.10
C PRO A 66 0.58 -8.21 -0.52
N ILE A 67 0.76 -6.92 -0.25
CA ILE A 67 -0.11 -5.88 -0.78
C ILE A 67 -0.01 -5.82 -2.31
N LYS A 68 -1.09 -5.36 -2.96
CA LYS A 68 -1.23 -5.45 -4.42
C LYS A 68 -0.75 -4.18 -5.11
N PHE A 69 0.01 -4.38 -6.18
CA PHE A 69 0.36 -3.36 -7.16
C PHE A 69 -0.11 -3.81 -8.55
N LEU A 70 -0.25 -2.86 -9.46
CA LEU A 70 -0.44 -3.22 -10.87
C LEU A 70 0.83 -3.90 -11.38
N PRO A 71 0.70 -5.07 -12.02
CA PRO A 71 1.84 -5.79 -12.53
C PRO A 71 2.40 -5.13 -13.79
N LEU A 72 3.71 -5.30 -14.05
CA LEU A 72 4.37 -4.65 -15.19
C LEU A 72 3.76 -5.02 -16.54
N GLN A 73 3.18 -6.21 -16.68
CA GLN A 73 2.51 -6.63 -17.92
C GLN A 73 1.26 -5.80 -18.28
N ASP A 74 0.72 -5.04 -17.34
CA ASP A 74 -0.43 -4.17 -17.58
C ASP A 74 -0.03 -2.83 -18.22
N PHE A 75 1.28 -2.59 -18.36
CA PHE A 75 1.84 -1.37 -18.95
C PHE A 75 2.45 -1.66 -20.31
N GLU A 76 2.45 -0.64 -21.15
CA GLU A 76 3.15 -0.61 -22.42
C GLU A 76 4.66 -0.57 -22.22
N GLY A 77 5.40 -1.08 -23.21
CA GLY A 77 6.86 -0.97 -23.24
C GLY A 77 7.35 0.43 -23.61
N PHE A 78 8.64 0.53 -23.95
CA PHE A 78 9.30 1.78 -24.31
C PHE A 78 8.54 2.56 -25.41
N SER A 79 8.05 1.88 -26.44
CA SER A 79 7.31 2.52 -27.56
C SER A 79 5.96 3.11 -27.16
N GLY A 80 5.33 2.62 -26.09
CA GLY A 80 4.09 3.17 -25.54
C GLY A 80 4.30 4.06 -24.33
N GLY A 81 5.54 4.49 -24.07
CA GLY A 81 5.85 5.46 -23.04
C GLY A 81 5.60 4.98 -21.61
N PHE A 82 5.62 3.67 -21.36
CA PHE A 82 5.36 3.08 -20.04
C PHE A 82 3.98 3.45 -19.45
N SER A 83 3.01 3.74 -20.32
CA SER A 83 1.62 4.02 -19.93
C SER A 83 0.85 2.71 -19.67
N LEU A 84 -0.29 2.80 -18.99
CA LEU A 84 -1.23 1.66 -18.90
C LEU A 84 -1.71 1.26 -20.30
N LYS A 85 -1.84 -0.05 -20.52
CA LYS A 85 -2.46 -0.59 -21.74
C LYS A 85 -3.93 -0.18 -21.81
N LYS A 86 -4.42 0.09 -23.02
CA LYS A 86 -5.79 0.57 -23.23
C LYS A 86 -6.83 -0.43 -22.73
N GLU A 87 -6.65 -1.71 -23.03
CA GLU A 87 -7.55 -2.78 -22.59
C GLU A 87 -7.62 -2.89 -21.05
N VAL A 88 -6.51 -2.59 -20.35
CA VAL A 88 -6.49 -2.57 -18.89
C VAL A 88 -7.24 -1.36 -18.37
N GLU A 89 -6.96 -0.17 -18.92
CA GLU A 89 -7.67 1.06 -18.55
C GLU A 89 -9.19 0.94 -18.77
N GLU A 90 -9.61 0.37 -19.90
CA GLU A 90 -11.01 0.09 -20.21
C GLU A 90 -11.64 -0.88 -19.20
N SER A 91 -10.94 -1.96 -18.83
CA SER A 91 -11.42 -2.92 -17.83
C SER A 91 -11.60 -2.28 -16.44
N LEU A 92 -10.78 -1.28 -16.12
CA LEU A 92 -10.82 -0.56 -14.85
C LEU A 92 -11.84 0.58 -14.86
N ARG A 93 -12.47 0.91 -15.99
CA ARG A 93 -13.33 2.10 -16.16
C ARG A 93 -14.56 2.09 -15.27
N GLU A 94 -15.18 0.94 -15.08
CA GLU A 94 -16.38 0.79 -14.25
C GLU A 94 -16.07 0.64 -12.75
N SER A 95 -14.79 0.47 -12.38
CA SER A 95 -14.38 0.38 -10.98
C SER A 95 -14.65 1.69 -10.23
N LYS A 96 -15.29 1.59 -9.06
CA LYS A 96 -15.55 2.75 -8.17
C LYS A 96 -14.26 3.40 -7.68
N TYR A 97 -13.25 2.60 -7.37
CA TYR A 97 -11.96 3.06 -6.86
C TYR A 97 -10.89 2.97 -7.93
N ALA A 98 -9.83 3.76 -7.75
CA ALA A 98 -8.61 3.62 -8.52
C ALA A 98 -7.95 2.24 -8.31
N PRO A 99 -7.16 1.75 -9.27
CA PRO A 99 -6.43 0.49 -9.11
C PRO A 99 -5.35 0.56 -8.04
N THR A 100 -4.68 1.71 -7.86
CA THR A 100 -3.64 1.92 -6.85
C THR A 100 -3.62 3.39 -6.39
N VAL A 101 -2.77 3.71 -5.41
CA VAL A 101 -2.52 5.10 -5.01
C VAL A 101 -1.87 5.92 -6.13
N GLY A 102 -0.88 5.35 -6.83
CA GLY A 102 -0.12 6.06 -7.87
C GLY A 102 -0.79 6.12 -9.24
N GLN A 103 -1.57 5.09 -9.59
CA GLN A 103 -2.40 5.07 -10.80
C GLN A 103 -3.84 5.45 -10.42
N ASN A 104 -4.06 6.68 -9.95
CA ASN A 104 -5.36 7.09 -9.43
C ASN A 104 -6.46 7.24 -10.50
N LEU A 105 -6.11 7.47 -11.77
CA LEU A 105 -7.03 7.63 -12.90
C LEU A 105 -8.18 8.63 -12.64
N GLY A 106 -7.96 9.64 -11.79
CA GLY A 106 -8.99 10.60 -11.38
C GLY A 106 -10.11 10.02 -10.51
N LYS A 107 -9.95 8.79 -10.00
CA LYS A 107 -10.92 8.09 -9.15
C LYS A 107 -10.55 8.18 -7.66
N PRO A 108 -11.51 7.95 -6.75
CA PRO A 108 -11.20 7.79 -5.33
C PRO A 108 -10.15 6.70 -5.08
N LEU A 109 -9.23 6.95 -4.16
CA LEU A 109 -8.19 5.98 -3.81
C LEU A 109 -8.79 4.70 -3.23
N PRO A 110 -8.22 3.52 -3.55
CA PRO A 110 -8.65 2.28 -2.95
C PRO A 110 -8.36 2.29 -1.44
N PRO A 111 -9.37 2.02 -0.59
CA PRO A 111 -9.21 2.09 0.85
C PRO A 111 -8.14 1.12 1.32
N ASP A 112 -7.27 1.60 2.20
CA ASP A 112 -6.24 0.79 2.89
C ASP A 112 -5.28 0.03 1.97
N SER A 113 -5.18 0.39 0.68
CA SER A 113 -4.40 -0.34 -0.33
C SER A 113 -2.89 -0.46 -0.07
N GLN A 114 -2.32 0.36 0.81
CA GLN A 114 -0.91 0.32 1.21
C GLN A 114 -0.71 -0.20 2.63
N VAL A 115 -1.81 -0.53 3.32
CA VAL A 115 -1.81 -1.04 4.68
C VAL A 115 -2.50 -2.41 4.83
N LYS A 116 -3.23 -2.87 3.80
CA LYS A 116 -3.95 -4.16 3.75
C LYS A 116 -3.83 -4.85 2.39
N ALA A 117 -3.68 -6.18 2.41
CA ALA A 117 -3.50 -7.04 1.22
C ALA A 117 -4.82 -7.59 0.61
#